data_AF-A0A5A7RLF4-F1
#
_entry.id   AF-A0A5A7RLF4-F1
#
_cell.length_a   1.000
_cell.length_b   1.000
_cell.length_c   1.000
_cell.angle_alpha   90.00
_cell.angle_beta   90.00
_cell.angle_gamma   90.00
#
_symmetry.space_group_name_H-M   'P 1'
#
loop_
_entity.id
_entity.type
_entity.pdbx_description
1 polymer ?
#
loop_
_entity_poly.entity_id
_entity_poly.type
_entity_poly.pdbx_seq_one_letter_code
_entity_poly.pdbx_strand_id
1 'polypeptide(L)' 'MEERRFERVGSHSHITGLGLENMKAKEVADGMVGQKEAREAAGIVVDMVKKGRFAGRAILLAGPPGTGKT' A
#
# COMPACT_ATOMS: atom_id res chain seq x y z
N MET A 1 29.88 9.44 -3.50
CA MET A 1 28.81 10.38 -3.19
C MET A 1 27.55 9.81 -3.80
N GLU A 2 26.54 9.51 -2.99
CA GLU A 2 25.30 8.93 -3.49
C GLU A 2 24.48 10.03 -4.20
N GLU A 3 24.32 9.91 -5.51
CA GLU A 3 23.47 10.78 -6.31
C GLU A 3 22.01 10.59 -5.86
N ARG A 4 21.48 11.52 -5.06
CA ARG A 4 20.04 11.57 -4.81
C ARG A 4 19.35 12.02 -6.11
N ARG A 5 18.68 11.07 -6.76
CA ARG A 5 17.81 11.32 -7.90
C ARG A 5 16.78 12.40 -7.51
N PHE A 6 16.63 13.43 -8.35
CA PHE A 6 15.62 14.48 -8.12
C PHE A 6 14.21 13.88 -8.18
N GLU A 7 13.54 13.79 -7.05
CA GLU A 7 12.16 13.30 -6.94
C GLU A 7 11.16 14.42 -7.27
N ARG A 8 10.22 14.15 -8.18
CA ARG A 8 9.14 15.07 -8.55
C ARG A 8 7.91 14.81 -7.68
N VAL A 9 7.19 15.87 -7.32
CA VAL A 9 5.91 15.76 -6.60
C VAL A 9 4.83 15.27 -7.57
N GLY A 10 4.08 14.26 -7.13
CA GLY A 10 2.97 13.68 -7.89
C GLY A 10 1.81 13.31 -6.97
N SER A 11 0.68 12.88 -7.53
CA SER A 11 -0.54 12.60 -6.77
C SER A 11 -0.38 11.57 -5.66
N HIS A 12 0.60 10.66 -5.77
CA HIS A 12 0.87 9.61 -4.80
C HIS A 12 2.25 9.72 -4.13
N SER A 13 2.98 10.83 -4.32
CA SER A 13 4.35 10.98 -3.77
C SER A 13 4.39 11.09 -2.25
N HIS A 14 3.24 11.30 -1.60
CA HIS A 14 3.11 11.33 -0.14
C HIS A 14 2.92 9.93 0.48
N ILE A 15 2.63 8.91 -0.34
CA ILE A 15 2.43 7.53 0.12
C ILE A 15 3.77 6.83 0.23
N THR A 16 4.10 6.34 1.43
CA THR A 16 5.38 5.67 1.70
C THR A 16 5.22 4.22 2.15
N GLY A 17 3.98 3.77 2.39
CA GLY A 17 3.68 2.43 2.89
C GLY A 17 2.21 2.18 3.14
N LEU A 18 1.90 1.03 3.73
CA LEU A 18 0.54 0.63 4.10
C LEU A 18 0.14 1.06 5.51
N GLY A 19 1.06 1.56 6.35
CA GLY A 19 0.77 2.03 7.72
C GLY A 19 0.15 0.96 8.63
N LEU A 20 0.71 -0.25 8.59
CA LEU A 20 0.25 -1.37 9.39
C LEU A 20 1.15 -1.57 10.63
N GLU A 21 0.52 -1.86 11.76
CA GLU A 21 1.18 -2.36 12.97
C GLU A 21 0.56 -3.70 13.34
N ASN A 22 1.37 -4.77 13.38
CA ASN A 22 0.89 -6.13 13.65
C ASN A 22 -0.29 -6.55 12.75
N MET A 23 -0.20 -6.26 11.44
CA MET A 23 -1.25 -6.51 10.44
C MET A 23 -2.56 -5.71 10.65
N LYS A 24 -2.55 -4.70 11.51
CA LYS A 24 -3.68 -3.79 11.72
C LYS A 24 -3.37 -2.39 11.21
N ALA A 25 -4.31 -1.83 10.44
CA ALA A 25 -4.13 -0.51 9.85
C ALA A 25 -4.37 0.59 10.88
N LYS A 26 -3.41 1.51 11.02
CA LYS A 26 -3.62 2.75 11.78
C LYS A 26 -4.53 3.69 11.00
N GLU A 27 -5.31 4.50 11.71
CA GLU A 27 -6.19 5.51 11.10
C GLU A 27 -5.43 6.41 10.11
N VAL A 28 -4.27 6.91 10.53
CA VAL A 28 -3.35 7.72 9.71
C VAL A 28 -1.94 7.18 9.90
N ALA A 29 -1.29 6.74 8.82
CA ALA A 29 0.11 6.31 8.82
C ALA A 29 0.65 6.13 7.39
N ASP A 30 1.95 6.34 7.19
CA ASP A 30 2.67 6.14 5.91
C ASP A 30 2.03 6.84 4.69
N GLY A 31 1.45 8.01 4.93
CA GLY A 31 0.73 8.79 3.92
C GLY A 31 -0.70 8.33 3.66
N MET A 32 -1.11 7.18 4.19
CA MET A 32 -2.47 6.64 4.06
C MET A 32 -3.38 7.13 5.19
N VAL A 33 -4.65 7.36 4.85
CA VAL A 33 -5.72 7.73 5.80
C VAL A 33 -6.94 6.84 5.56
N GLY A 34 -7.50 6.25 6.62
CA GLY A 34 -8.67 5.37 6.53
C GLY A 34 -8.40 4.09 5.73
N GLN A 35 -9.42 3.62 5.00
CA GLN A 35 -9.40 2.40 4.16
C GLN A 35 -8.76 1.18 4.86
N LYS A 36 -9.07 1.01 6.16
CA LYS A 36 -8.38 0.05 7.04
C LYS A 36 -8.45 -1.37 6.53
N GLU A 37 -9.65 -1.84 6.19
CA GLU A 37 -9.86 -3.21 5.71
C GLU A 37 -9.10 -3.48 4.41
N ALA A 38 -9.12 -2.54 3.47
CA ALA A 38 -8.37 -2.63 2.22
C ALA A 38 -6.84 -2.66 2.46
N ARG A 39 -6.34 -1.85 3.39
CA ARG A 39 -4.92 -1.82 3.77
C ARG A 39 -4.48 -3.08 4.49
N GLU A 40 -5.31 -3.62 5.39
CA GLU A 40 -5.06 -4.91 6.06
C GLU A 40 -5.03 -6.05 5.05
N ALA A 41 -5.98 -6.09 4.11
CA ALA A 41 -6.01 -7.06 3.01
C ALA A 41 -4.76 -6.94 2.12
N ALA A 42 -4.35 -5.72 1.76
CA ALA A 42 -3.11 -5.47 1.02
C ALA A 42 -1.88 -5.95 1.81
N GLY A 43 -1.88 -5.81 3.14
CA GLY A 43 -0.85 -6.35 4.02
C GLY A 43 -0.69 -7.86 3.89
N ILE A 44 -1.82 -8.59 3.87
CA ILE A 44 -1.81 -10.06 3.69
C ILE A 44 -1.21 -10.42 2.32
N VAL A 45 -1.55 -9.67 1.28
CA VAL A 45 -0.99 -9.85 -0.07
C VAL A 45 0.52 -9.64 -0.07
N VAL A 46 0.98 -8.54 0.51
CA VAL A 46 2.42 -8.24 0.62
C VAL A 46 3.15 -9.33 1.38
N ASP A 47 2.59 -9.84 2.48
CA ASP A 47 3.15 -10.96 3.24
C ASP A 47 3.21 -12.26 2.40
N MET A 48 2.15 -12.57 1.64
CA MET A 48 2.14 -13.72 0.72
C MET A 48 3.22 -13.61 -0.36
N VAL A 49 3.39 -12.42 -0.94
CA VAL A 49 4.42 -12.14 -1.95
C VAL A 49 5.81 -12.32 -1.35
N LYS A 50 6.08 -11.73 -0.18
CA LYS A 50 7.35 -11.85 0.54
C LYS A 50 7.69 -13.30 0.91
N LYS A 51 6.69 -14.11 1.24
CA LYS A 51 6.85 -15.55 1.54
C LYS A 51 6.95 -16.44 0.29
N GLY A 52 6.87 -15.86 -0.92
CA GLY A 52 6.88 -16.63 -2.17
C GLY A 52 5.62 -17.48 -2.39
N ARG A 53 4.53 -17.20 -1.65
CA ARG A 53 3.28 -17.99 -1.69
C ARG A 53 2.23 -17.40 -2.63
N PHE A 54 2.57 -16.43 -3.47
CA PHE A 54 1.63 -15.72 -4.35
C PHE A 54 1.56 -16.29 -5.79
N ALA A 55 2.29 -17.37 -6.10
CA ALA A 55 2.30 -17.94 -7.45
C ALA A 55 0.90 -18.35 -7.93
N GLY A 56 0.56 -17.99 -9.18
CA GLY A 56 -0.71 -18.35 -9.83
C GLY A 56 -1.95 -17.62 -9.30
N ARG A 57 -1.78 -16.55 -8.52
CA ARG A 57 -2.89 -15.75 -7.97
C ARG A 57 -2.99 -14.38 -8.64
N ALA A 58 -4.21 -13.87 -8.69
CA ALA A 58 -4.52 -12.51 -9.13
C ALA A 58 -5.35 -11.80 -8.05
N ILE A 59 -5.29 -10.47 -8.02
CA ILE A 59 -6.08 -9.62 -7.12
C ILE A 59 -6.78 -8.56 -7.96
N LEU A 60 -8.04 -8.28 -7.62
CA LEU A 60 -8.80 -7.17 -8.16
C LEU A 60 -9.06 -6.16 -7.05
N LEU A 61 -8.63 -4.91 -7.26
CA LEU A 61 -9.02 -3.78 -6.41
C LEU A 61 -10.26 -3.13 -7.03
N ALA A 62 -11.42 -3.30 -6.40
CA ALA A 62 -12.70 -2.79 -6.89
C ALA A 62 -13.27 -1.72 -5.96
N GLY A 63 -13.96 -0.73 -6.55
CA GLY A 63 -14.59 0.36 -5.81
C GLY A 63 -14.78 1.63 -6.66
N PRO A 64 -15.60 2.60 -6.20
CA PRO A 64 -15.87 3.86 -6.90
C PRO A 64 -14.60 4.64 -7.29
N PRO A 65 -14.64 5.55 -8.27
CA PRO A 65 -13.51 6.43 -8.58
C PRO A 65 -13.12 7.27 -7.35
N GLY A 66 -11.82 7.57 -7.21
CA GLY A 66 -11.32 8.41 -6.11
C GLY A 66 -11.16 7.72 -4.75
N THR A 67 -11.40 6.41 -4.63
CA THR A 67 -11.29 5.68 -3.35
C THR A 67 -9.91 5.10 -3.05
N GLY A 68 -8.85 5.61 -3.69
CA GLY A 68 -7.47 5.17 -3.40
C GLY A 68 -7.14 3.74 -3.84
N LYS A 69 -7.67 3.30 -5.00
CA LYS A 69 -7.33 1.98 -5.59
C LYS A 69 -5.97 1.95 -6.29
N THR A 70 -5.42 3.12 -6.60
CA THR A 70 -4.13 3.35 -7.27
C THR A 70 -3.19 3.96 -6.26
#